data_AF-A0A522CDG9-F1
#
_entry.id   AF-A0A522CDG9-F1
#
_cell.length_a   1.000
_cell.length_b   1.000
_cell.length_c   1.000
_cell.angle_alpha   90.00
_cell.angle_beta   90.00
_cell.angle_gamma   90.00
#
_symmetry.space_group_name_H-M   'P 1'
#
loop_
_entity.id
_entity.type
_entity.pdbx_description
1 polymer ?
#
loop_
_entity_poly.entity_id
_entity_poly.type
_entity_poly.pdbx_seq_one_letter_code
_entity_poly.pdbx_strand_id
1 'polypeptide(L)'
;MSIEQQIEKLIGEERYEEALSLCETVNDTYQKSHVIRVQNARALHELYRYEEALEIIKTLDPSEESLITEAAIIIDWVSDFYYKNCDAPPYEIPVFINKAINICDRLIAGNTPYKLDAMYYKANALSAISEKTAYRLLLHEVIDSSPSDIHHLLARTTINLGNSYIEEGRYVEAIELYEKAVRRMPDFSMGWSGFGTGLSHAFYYSGREESCLLHMALFCFYRAEELVDRRKIRYAKAAENGLKYVLGGYKEKPKKEDITEWNPIAEKGKCATKENAAFEEFFYSIALNETLFLNLCLGCRKDDSYLLDKFL
;
A
#
# COMPACT_ATOMS: atom_id res chain seq x y z
N MET A 1 14.16 13.22 25.63
CA MET A 1 13.24 13.21 24.48
C MET A 1 11.97 13.92 24.92
N SER A 2 11.53 14.97 24.22
CA SER A 2 10.26 15.64 24.54
C SER A 2 9.09 14.66 24.36
N ILE A 3 7.93 14.98 24.92
CA ILE A 3 6.71 14.16 24.75
C ILE A 3 6.35 14.03 23.26
N GLU A 4 6.40 15.13 22.52
CA GLU A 4 6.17 15.16 21.06
C GLU A 4 7.12 14.21 20.31
N GLN A 5 8.39 14.17 20.69
CA GLN A 5 9.38 13.26 20.10
C GLN A 5 9.12 11.79 20.49
N GLN A 6 8.59 11.54 21.68
CA GLN A 6 8.19 10.19 22.10
C GLN A 6 6.99 9.69 21.31
N ILE A 7 5.97 10.54 21.13
CA ILE A 7 4.79 10.21 20.34
C ILE A 7 5.20 9.99 18.88
N GLU A 8 6.01 10.88 18.29
CA GLU A 8 6.47 10.72 16.91
C GLU A 8 7.24 9.41 16.71
N LYS A 9 8.10 9.06 17.68
CA LYS A 9 8.83 7.80 17.67
C LYS A 9 7.87 6.61 17.70
N LEU A 10 6.84 6.62 18.56
CA LEU A 10 5.86 5.55 18.63
C LEU A 10 5.05 5.43 17.34
N ILE A 11 4.66 6.55 16.72
CA ILE A 11 4.00 6.57 15.42
C ILE A 11 4.91 5.97 14.34
N GLY A 12 6.20 6.34 14.30
CA GLY A 12 7.18 5.78 13.38
C GLY A 12 7.47 4.29 13.59
N GLU A 13 7.30 3.78 14.81
CA GLU A 13 7.37 2.36 15.15
C GLU A 13 6.03 1.63 14.93
N GLU A 14 5.02 2.29 14.35
CA GLU A 14 3.63 1.81 14.20
C GLU A 14 2.94 1.40 15.51
N ARG A 15 3.42 1.90 16.65
CA ARG A 15 2.87 1.66 17.99
C ARG A 15 1.78 2.68 18.32
N TYR A 16 0.77 2.75 17.45
CA TYR A 16 -0.24 3.81 17.47
C TYR A 16 -1.06 3.87 18.77
N GLU A 17 -1.41 2.73 19.38
CA GLU A 17 -2.15 2.72 20.66
C GLU A 17 -1.32 3.27 21.82
N GLU A 18 -0.02 2.99 21.83
CA GLU A 18 0.88 3.57 22.83
C GLU A 18 1.06 5.05 22.58
N ALA A 19 1.09 5.48 21.32
CA ALA A 19 1.08 6.89 20.94
C ALA A 19 -0.22 7.57 21.39
N LEU A 20 -1.39 6.95 21.21
CA LEU A 20 -2.69 7.45 21.67
C LEU A 20 -2.74 7.59 23.19
N SER A 21 -2.39 6.51 23.91
CA SER A 21 -2.36 6.52 25.37
C SER A 21 -1.43 7.60 25.88
N LEU A 22 -0.26 7.77 25.25
CA LEU A 22 0.66 8.84 25.60
C LEU A 22 0.06 10.23 25.32
N CYS A 23 -0.63 10.44 24.19
CA CYS A 23 -1.34 11.69 23.91
C CYS A 23 -2.37 12.03 25.01
N GLU A 24 -3.15 11.04 25.45
CA GLU A 24 -4.21 11.22 26.45
C GLU A 24 -3.67 11.53 27.85
N THR A 25 -2.52 10.95 28.23
CA THR A 25 -1.93 11.13 29.58
C THR A 25 -1.49 12.57 29.88
N VAL A 26 -1.34 13.42 28.86
CA VAL A 26 -0.76 14.78 28.99
C VAL A 26 -1.82 15.88 29.09
N ASN A 27 -3.05 15.56 29.51
CA ASN A 27 -4.30 16.34 29.47
C ASN A 27 -4.17 17.89 29.30
N ASP A 28 -3.53 18.61 30.22
CA ASP A 28 -3.42 20.09 30.13
C ASP A 28 -2.50 20.59 29.01
N THR A 29 -1.44 19.83 28.69
CA THR A 29 -0.52 20.11 27.58
C THR A 29 -1.09 19.61 26.27
N TYR A 30 -1.74 18.44 26.28
CA TYR A 30 -2.44 17.86 25.15
C TYR A 30 -3.50 18.81 24.59
N GLN A 31 -4.37 19.36 25.44
CA GLN A 31 -5.44 20.25 25.00
C GLN A 31 -4.94 21.55 24.35
N LYS A 32 -3.72 21.99 24.70
CA LYS A 32 -3.13 23.25 24.21
C LYS A 32 -2.12 23.05 23.08
N SER A 33 -1.47 21.88 22.99
CA SER A 33 -0.44 21.62 21.99
C SER A 33 -1.06 21.25 20.65
N HIS A 34 -0.87 22.11 19.65
CA HIS A 34 -1.29 21.84 18.29
C HIS A 34 -0.64 20.55 17.74
N VAL A 35 0.68 20.40 17.94
CA VAL A 35 1.47 19.25 17.46
C VAL A 35 0.95 17.93 18.02
N ILE A 36 0.75 17.83 19.34
CA ILE A 36 0.29 16.59 19.97
C ILE A 36 -1.11 16.22 19.47
N ARG A 37 -1.98 17.20 19.22
CA ARG A 37 -3.34 16.95 18.70
C ARG A 37 -3.31 16.46 17.25
N VAL A 38 -2.41 16.96 16.42
CA VAL A 38 -2.18 16.43 15.07
C VAL A 38 -1.64 14.99 15.14
N GLN A 39 -0.67 14.72 16.01
CA GLN A 39 -0.15 13.37 16.23
C GLN A 39 -1.22 12.39 16.72
N ASN A 40 -2.13 12.84 17.60
CA ASN A 40 -3.28 12.05 18.02
C ASN A 40 -4.18 11.71 16.82
N ALA A 41 -4.55 12.70 16.00
CA ALA A 41 -5.36 12.47 14.81
C ALA A 41 -4.69 11.48 13.83
N ARG A 42 -3.37 11.55 13.66
CA ARG A 42 -2.59 10.59 12.84
C ARG A 42 -2.65 9.17 13.42
N ALA A 43 -2.50 9.02 14.72
CA ALA A 43 -2.58 7.70 15.37
C ALA A 43 -4.01 7.11 15.29
N LEU A 44 -5.05 7.92 15.49
CA LEU A 44 -6.44 7.51 15.29
C LEU A 44 -6.72 7.10 13.84
N HIS A 45 -6.21 7.86 12.87
CA HIS A 45 -6.32 7.57 11.44
C HIS A 45 -5.71 6.21 11.07
N GLU A 46 -4.49 5.92 11.51
CA GLU A 46 -3.82 4.63 11.23
C GLU A 46 -4.49 3.45 11.96
N LEU A 47 -5.32 3.73 12.97
CA LEU A 47 -6.19 2.77 13.66
C LEU A 47 -7.62 2.74 13.10
N TYR A 48 -7.88 3.36 11.93
CA TYR A 48 -9.17 3.37 11.24
C TYR A 48 -10.31 4.08 12.03
N ARG A 49 -9.96 4.88 13.04
CA ARG A 49 -10.89 5.69 13.83
C ARG A 49 -11.08 7.05 13.17
N TYR A 50 -11.57 7.03 11.93
CA TYR A 50 -11.60 8.19 11.04
C TYR A 50 -12.48 9.34 11.55
N GLU A 51 -13.62 9.03 12.15
CA GLU A 51 -14.53 10.04 12.68
C GLU A 51 -13.88 10.86 13.79
N GLU A 52 -13.32 10.16 14.79
CA GLU A 52 -12.62 10.79 15.93
C GLU A 52 -11.39 11.58 15.46
N ALA A 53 -10.62 11.03 14.52
CA ALA A 53 -9.48 11.74 13.92
C ALA A 53 -9.93 13.04 13.25
N LEU A 54 -11.02 13.01 12.47
CA LEU A 54 -11.54 14.17 11.76
C LEU A 54 -12.11 15.22 12.72
N GLU A 55 -12.76 14.82 13.81
CA GLU A 55 -13.24 15.73 14.84
C GLU A 55 -12.10 16.53 15.47
N ILE A 56 -10.97 15.89 15.77
CA ILE A 56 -9.77 16.58 16.26
C ILE A 56 -9.28 17.59 15.21
N ILE A 57 -9.10 17.14 13.96
CA ILE A 57 -8.59 18.01 12.88
C ILE A 57 -9.45 19.26 12.66
N LYS A 58 -10.79 19.13 12.72
CA LYS A 58 -11.72 20.26 12.53
C LYS A 58 -11.57 21.38 13.56
N THR A 59 -10.97 21.09 14.71
CA THR A 59 -10.80 22.05 15.81
C THR A 59 -9.40 22.67 15.84
N LEU A 60 -8.55 22.37 14.86
CA LEU A 60 -7.18 22.88 14.76
C LEU A 60 -7.09 23.99 13.71
N ASP A 61 -6.21 24.95 13.97
CA ASP A 61 -5.80 25.90 12.94
C ASP A 61 -5.04 25.16 11.81
N PRO A 62 -5.30 25.49 10.54
CA PRO A 62 -4.64 24.82 9.42
C PRO A 62 -3.13 25.03 9.42
N SER A 63 -2.40 23.92 9.51
CA SER A 63 -0.96 23.78 9.29
C SER A 63 -0.71 22.79 8.15
N GLU A 64 0.50 22.73 7.59
CA GLU A 64 0.82 21.74 6.55
C GLU A 64 0.59 20.31 7.03
N GLU A 65 0.98 19.99 8.27
CA GLU A 65 0.81 18.65 8.87
C GLU A 65 -0.67 18.32 9.14
N SER A 66 -1.44 19.27 9.68
CA SER A 66 -2.87 19.04 9.92
C SER A 66 -3.65 18.92 8.61
N LEU A 67 -3.25 19.65 7.56
CA LEU A 67 -3.85 19.57 6.23
C LEU A 67 -3.58 18.21 5.57
N ILE A 68 -2.32 17.74 5.56
CA ILE A 68 -2.02 16.42 4.96
C ILE A 68 -2.71 15.31 5.75
N THR A 69 -2.79 15.42 7.07
CA THR A 69 -3.52 14.47 7.93
C THR A 69 -5.01 14.47 7.59
N GLU A 70 -5.60 15.65 7.37
CA GLU A 70 -7.00 15.76 6.93
C GLU A 70 -7.20 15.04 5.59
N ALA A 71 -6.36 15.30 4.60
CA ALA A 71 -6.45 14.64 3.30
C ALA A 71 -6.32 13.11 3.43
N ALA A 72 -5.38 12.62 4.24
CA ALA A 72 -5.18 11.21 4.51
C ALA A 72 -6.44 10.53 5.08
N ILE A 73 -7.05 11.14 6.10
CA ILE A 73 -8.29 10.65 6.73
C ILE A 73 -9.41 10.53 5.69
N ILE A 74 -9.62 11.59 4.90
CA ILE A 74 -10.68 11.63 3.90
C ILE A 74 -10.52 10.49 2.89
N ILE A 75 -9.33 10.34 2.33
CA ILE A 75 -9.06 9.40 1.25
C ILE A 75 -9.12 7.95 1.73
N ASP A 76 -8.53 7.65 2.88
CA ASP A 76 -8.54 6.30 3.41
C ASP A 76 -9.94 5.89 3.90
N TRP A 77 -10.70 6.81 4.50
CA TRP A 77 -12.11 6.56 4.87
C TRP A 77 -12.96 6.24 3.64
N VAL A 78 -12.87 7.05 2.59
CA VAL A 78 -13.62 6.81 1.35
C VAL A 78 -13.22 5.48 0.71
N SER A 79 -11.93 5.17 0.67
CA SER A 79 -11.41 3.90 0.15
C SER A 79 -11.99 2.72 0.94
N ASP A 80 -11.91 2.75 2.27
CA ASP A 80 -12.43 1.70 3.14
C ASP A 80 -13.95 1.53 3.05
N PHE A 81 -14.68 2.62 2.89
CA PHE A 81 -16.12 2.57 2.63
C PHE A 81 -16.44 1.83 1.33
N TYR A 82 -15.72 2.11 0.24
CA TYR A 82 -15.91 1.40 -1.04
C TYR A 82 -15.59 -0.10 -0.95
N TYR A 83 -14.62 -0.48 -0.12
CA TYR A 83 -14.33 -1.87 0.20
C TYR A 83 -15.28 -2.49 1.24
N LYS A 84 -16.30 -1.76 1.70
CA LYS A 84 -17.29 -2.19 2.69
C LYS A 84 -16.67 -2.55 4.05
N ASN A 85 -15.63 -1.82 4.45
CA ASN A 85 -14.90 -2.06 5.68
C ASN A 85 -15.34 -1.16 6.85
N CYS A 86 -15.98 -0.03 6.57
CA CYS A 86 -16.43 0.92 7.56
C CYS A 86 -17.75 1.59 7.16
N ASP A 87 -18.32 2.35 8.08
CA ASP A 87 -19.49 3.18 7.82
C ASP A 87 -19.18 4.33 6.85
N ALA A 88 -20.24 4.86 6.24
CA ALA A 88 -20.14 5.94 5.27
C ALA A 88 -19.56 7.21 5.89
N PRO A 89 -18.74 7.97 5.14
CA PRO A 89 -18.26 9.27 5.60
C PRO A 89 -19.43 10.26 5.81
N PRO A 90 -19.24 11.29 6.64
CA PRO A 90 -20.31 12.21 7.06
C PRO A 90 -20.77 13.16 5.94
N TYR A 91 -20.06 13.20 4.82
CA TYR A 91 -20.34 14.07 3.67
C TYR A 91 -20.53 13.23 2.41
N GLU A 92 -21.22 13.80 1.42
CA GLU A 92 -21.29 13.21 0.09
C GLU A 92 -19.87 12.97 -0.45
N ILE A 93 -19.62 11.75 -0.92
CA ILE A 93 -18.27 11.31 -1.32
C ILE A 93 -17.63 12.25 -2.35
N PRO A 94 -18.31 12.73 -3.41
CA PRO A 94 -17.70 13.66 -4.36
C PRO A 94 -17.25 14.98 -3.71
N VAL A 95 -18.03 15.51 -2.76
CA VAL A 95 -17.68 16.74 -2.02
C VAL A 95 -16.46 16.49 -1.15
N PHE A 96 -16.42 15.33 -0.48
CA PHE A 96 -15.35 14.99 0.44
C PHE A 96 -14.03 14.75 -0.29
N ILE A 97 -14.05 13.97 -1.37
CA ILE A 97 -12.88 13.76 -2.23
C ILE A 97 -12.36 15.10 -2.79
N ASN A 98 -13.25 15.96 -3.31
CA ASN A 98 -12.83 17.26 -3.85
C ASN A 98 -12.16 18.14 -2.79
N LYS A 99 -12.60 18.07 -1.53
CA LYS A 99 -11.92 18.74 -0.42
C LYS A 99 -10.48 18.23 -0.27
N ALA A 100 -10.28 16.91 -0.24
CA ALA A 100 -8.96 16.32 -0.13
C ALA A 100 -8.06 16.67 -1.32
N ILE A 101 -8.59 16.65 -2.55
CA ILE A 101 -7.85 17.06 -3.76
C ILE A 101 -7.38 18.51 -3.65
N ASN A 102 -8.27 19.44 -3.25
CA ASN A 102 -7.91 20.84 -3.07
C ASN A 102 -6.82 21.04 -2.00
N ILE A 103 -6.86 20.27 -0.92
CA ILE A 103 -5.81 20.29 0.10
C ILE A 103 -4.48 19.81 -0.50
N CYS A 104 -4.50 18.66 -1.19
CA CYS A 104 -3.30 18.11 -1.82
C CYS A 104 -2.72 19.08 -2.87
N ASP A 105 -3.54 19.70 -3.70
CA ASP A 105 -3.10 20.66 -4.71
C ASP A 105 -2.37 21.85 -4.09
N ARG A 106 -2.86 22.35 -2.96
CA ARG A 106 -2.18 23.42 -2.21
C ARG A 106 -0.82 22.97 -1.68
N LEU A 107 -0.72 21.76 -1.12
CA LEU A 107 0.52 21.22 -0.57
C LEU A 107 1.55 20.89 -1.65
N ILE A 108 1.09 20.45 -2.83
CA ILE A 108 1.93 20.16 -4.00
C ILE A 108 2.51 21.45 -4.60
N ALA A 109 1.70 22.51 -4.67
CA ALA A 109 2.11 23.81 -5.16
C ALA A 109 3.06 24.55 -4.18
N GLY A 110 2.95 24.25 -2.89
CA GLY A 110 3.85 24.78 -1.85
C GLY A 110 5.21 24.08 -1.82
N ASN A 111 6.18 24.71 -1.15
CA ASN A 111 7.46 24.08 -0.82
C ASN A 111 7.36 23.38 0.55
N THR A 112 6.52 22.35 0.61
CA THR A 112 6.18 21.64 1.86
C THR A 112 6.96 20.32 1.96
N PRO A 113 7.30 19.84 3.17
CA PRO A 113 7.91 18.53 3.34
C PRO A 113 6.94 17.38 2.99
N TYR A 114 5.63 17.65 2.91
CA TYR A 114 4.57 16.68 2.63
C TYR A 114 4.18 16.60 1.15
N LYS A 115 4.99 17.17 0.25
CA LYS A 115 4.68 17.20 -1.18
C LYS A 115 4.46 15.80 -1.76
N LEU A 116 5.32 14.84 -1.44
CA LEU A 116 5.22 13.47 -1.94
C LEU A 116 4.00 12.74 -1.35
N ASP A 117 3.72 12.93 -0.06
CA ASP A 117 2.51 12.40 0.58
C ASP A 117 1.24 12.99 -0.05
N ALA A 118 1.22 14.29 -0.31
CA ALA A 118 0.10 14.97 -0.96
C ALA A 118 -0.13 14.44 -2.38
N MET A 119 0.93 14.14 -3.13
CA MET A 119 0.84 13.49 -4.43
C MET A 119 0.26 12.08 -4.30
N TYR A 120 0.73 11.29 -3.34
CA TYR A 120 0.19 9.95 -3.06
C TYR A 120 -1.30 9.98 -2.70
N TYR A 121 -1.72 10.85 -1.77
CA TYR A 121 -3.13 10.94 -1.39
C TYR A 121 -4.01 11.50 -2.50
N LYS A 122 -3.52 12.48 -3.28
CA LYS A 122 -4.22 12.93 -4.49
C LYS A 122 -4.36 11.80 -5.50
N ALA A 123 -3.37 10.95 -5.68
CA ALA A 123 -3.45 9.81 -6.58
C ALA A 123 -4.60 8.89 -6.15
N ASN A 124 -4.63 8.50 -4.88
CA ASN A 124 -5.70 7.66 -4.33
C ASN A 124 -7.08 8.32 -4.44
N ALA A 125 -7.16 9.65 -4.29
CA ALA A 125 -8.37 10.43 -4.54
C ALA A 125 -8.86 10.33 -5.99
N LEU A 126 -7.94 10.44 -6.95
CA LEU A 126 -8.22 10.29 -8.38
C LEU A 126 -8.70 8.87 -8.71
N SER A 127 -8.13 7.85 -8.07
CA SER A 127 -8.62 6.47 -8.19
C SER A 127 -10.08 6.33 -7.76
N ALA A 128 -10.45 6.96 -6.63
CA ALA A 128 -11.81 6.92 -6.10
C ALA A 128 -12.85 7.59 -7.02
N ILE A 129 -12.45 8.53 -7.89
CA ILE A 129 -13.30 9.13 -8.92
C ILE A 129 -13.11 8.49 -10.32
N SER A 130 -12.50 7.31 -10.39
CA SER A 130 -12.26 6.55 -11.63
C SER A 130 -11.31 7.21 -12.65
N GLU A 131 -10.51 8.19 -12.24
CA GLU A 131 -9.47 8.83 -13.06
C GLU A 131 -8.18 7.99 -13.08
N LYS A 132 -8.28 6.76 -13.62
CA LYS A 132 -7.23 5.73 -13.53
C LYS A 132 -5.89 6.13 -14.15
N THR A 133 -5.93 6.91 -15.24
CA THR A 133 -4.70 7.41 -15.88
C THR A 133 -3.98 8.37 -14.95
N ALA A 134 -4.63 9.47 -14.55
CA ALA A 134 -4.03 10.49 -13.68
C ALA A 134 -3.56 9.90 -12.34
N TYR A 135 -4.30 8.95 -11.78
CA TYR A 135 -3.88 8.14 -10.64
C TYR A 135 -2.49 7.51 -10.84
N ARG A 136 -2.31 6.70 -11.89
CA ARG A 136 -1.03 6.02 -12.14
C ARG A 136 0.11 6.97 -12.45
N LEU A 137 -0.14 8.03 -13.23
CA LEU A 137 0.87 9.04 -13.54
C LEU A 137 1.45 9.64 -12.25
N LEU A 138 0.57 9.93 -11.30
CA LEU A 138 0.98 10.53 -10.04
C LEU A 138 1.73 9.53 -9.14
N LEU A 139 1.34 8.25 -9.12
CA LEU A 139 2.10 7.21 -8.41
C LEU A 139 3.51 7.02 -9.00
N HIS A 140 3.65 6.99 -10.32
CA HIS A 140 4.97 6.95 -10.98
C HIS A 140 5.83 8.16 -10.58
N GLU A 141 5.25 9.36 -10.62
CA GLU A 141 5.99 10.57 -10.23
C GLU A 141 6.44 10.54 -8.76
N VAL A 142 5.61 10.00 -7.85
CA VAL A 142 6.00 9.79 -6.45
C VAL A 142 7.17 8.81 -6.36
N ILE A 143 7.13 7.69 -7.10
CA ILE A 143 8.22 6.70 -7.10
C ILE A 143 9.52 7.31 -7.64
N ASP A 144 9.45 8.07 -8.74
CA ASP A 144 10.62 8.66 -9.41
C ASP A 144 11.22 9.82 -8.61
N SER A 145 10.39 10.58 -7.88
CA SER A 145 10.81 11.73 -7.08
C SER A 145 11.18 11.38 -5.64
N SER A 146 10.90 10.14 -5.20
CA SER A 146 11.18 9.71 -3.83
C SER A 146 12.69 9.51 -3.61
N PRO A 147 13.28 10.12 -2.57
CA PRO A 147 14.62 9.76 -2.11
C PRO A 147 14.71 8.26 -1.78
N SER A 148 15.90 7.68 -1.94
CA SER A 148 16.15 6.27 -1.64
C SER A 148 15.78 5.85 -0.22
N ASP A 149 15.78 6.80 0.71
CA ASP A 149 15.69 6.57 2.14
C ASP A 149 14.23 6.58 2.66
N ILE A 150 13.26 7.03 1.85
CA ILE A 150 11.83 7.02 2.23
C ILE A 150 11.22 5.67 1.88
N HIS A 151 11.53 4.65 2.67
CA HIS A 151 11.12 3.27 2.36
C HIS A 151 9.60 3.06 2.45
N HIS A 152 8.91 3.72 3.39
CA HIS A 152 7.50 3.46 3.68
C HIS A 152 6.52 4.03 2.64
N LEU A 153 6.63 5.32 2.31
CA LEU A 153 5.83 5.92 1.25
C LEU A 153 6.10 5.23 -0.09
N LEU A 154 7.37 4.94 -0.38
CA LEU A 154 7.77 4.29 -1.62
C LEU A 154 7.18 2.87 -1.73
N ALA A 155 7.19 2.09 -0.63
CA ALA A 155 6.54 0.78 -0.60
C ALA A 155 5.02 0.86 -0.78
N ARG A 156 4.31 1.74 -0.04
CA ARG A 156 2.86 1.98 -0.20
C ARG A 156 2.51 2.35 -1.64
N THR A 157 3.25 3.30 -2.22
CA THR A 157 3.07 3.78 -3.60
C THR A 157 3.28 2.65 -4.61
N THR A 158 4.34 1.85 -4.43
CA THR A 158 4.66 0.71 -5.30
C THR A 158 3.55 -0.36 -5.25
N ILE A 159 3.00 -0.65 -4.06
CA ILE A 159 1.88 -1.58 -3.89
C ILE A 159 0.61 -1.06 -4.57
N ASN A 160 0.28 0.22 -4.40
CA ASN A 160 -0.90 0.83 -5.03
C ASN A 160 -0.81 0.83 -6.56
N LEU A 161 0.38 1.06 -7.11
CA LEU A 161 0.61 0.94 -8.54
C LEU A 161 0.44 -0.52 -9.01
N GLY A 162 0.95 -1.48 -8.24
CA GLY A 162 0.72 -2.91 -8.47
C GLY A 162 -0.76 -3.28 -8.48
N ASN A 163 -1.53 -2.78 -7.50
CA ASN A 163 -2.98 -2.97 -7.45
C ASN A 163 -3.67 -2.42 -8.71
N SER A 164 -3.22 -1.27 -9.22
CA SER A 164 -3.75 -0.71 -10.47
C SER A 164 -3.53 -1.64 -11.67
N TYR A 165 -2.36 -2.27 -11.75
CA TYR A 165 -2.06 -3.23 -12.82
C TYR A 165 -2.82 -4.55 -12.66
N ILE A 166 -3.08 -5.01 -11.43
CA ILE A 166 -3.99 -6.14 -11.18
C ILE A 166 -5.37 -5.88 -11.79
N GLU A 167 -5.93 -4.69 -11.57
CA GLU A 167 -7.24 -4.29 -12.12
C GLU A 167 -7.27 -4.28 -13.65
N GLU A 168 -6.11 -4.07 -14.30
CA GLU A 168 -5.97 -4.11 -15.77
C GLU A 168 -5.63 -5.50 -16.32
N GLY A 169 -5.50 -6.51 -15.45
CA GLY A 169 -5.05 -7.85 -15.84
C GLY A 169 -3.55 -7.96 -16.14
N ARG A 170 -2.77 -6.92 -15.82
CA ARG A 170 -1.32 -6.82 -16.00
C ARG A 170 -0.58 -7.44 -14.81
N TYR A 171 -0.75 -8.76 -14.65
CA TYR A 171 -0.30 -9.47 -13.44
C TYR A 171 1.21 -9.51 -13.26
N VAL A 172 1.96 -9.50 -14.36
CA VAL A 172 3.43 -9.58 -14.33
C VAL A 172 4.02 -8.28 -13.82
N GLU A 173 3.58 -7.14 -14.38
CA GLU A 173 4.00 -5.83 -13.89
C GLU A 173 3.59 -5.61 -12.42
N ALA A 174 2.41 -6.09 -12.02
CA ALA A 174 1.99 -6.03 -10.63
C ALA A 174 2.92 -6.85 -9.70
N ILE A 175 3.25 -8.08 -10.09
CA ILE A 175 4.16 -8.96 -9.34
C ILE A 175 5.54 -8.32 -9.17
N GLU A 176 6.12 -7.75 -10.23
CA GLU A 176 7.42 -7.06 -10.15
C GLU A 176 7.39 -5.88 -9.17
N LEU A 177 6.28 -5.12 -9.15
CA LEU A 177 6.11 -4.01 -8.20
C LEU A 177 5.98 -4.51 -6.76
N TYR A 178 5.16 -5.53 -6.50
CA TYR A 178 5.05 -6.07 -5.16
C TYR A 178 6.37 -6.66 -4.65
N GLU A 179 7.13 -7.35 -5.51
CA GLU A 179 8.47 -7.84 -5.20
C GLU A 179 9.42 -6.69 -4.79
N LYS A 180 9.41 -5.58 -5.55
CA LYS A 180 10.17 -4.36 -5.19
C LYS A 180 9.73 -3.79 -3.84
N ALA A 181 8.44 -3.79 -3.55
CA ALA A 181 7.90 -3.28 -2.29
C ALA A 181 8.36 -4.13 -1.09
N VAL A 182 8.23 -5.46 -1.14
CA VAL A 182 8.64 -6.35 -0.02
C VAL A 182 10.14 -6.40 0.19
N ARG A 183 10.95 -6.04 -0.82
CA ARG A 183 12.41 -5.91 -0.65
C ARG A 183 12.81 -4.63 0.04
N ARG A 184 12.12 -3.55 -0.30
CA ARG A 184 12.33 -2.25 0.32
C ARG A 184 11.89 -2.29 1.77
N MET A 185 10.76 -2.94 2.05
CA MET A 185 10.26 -3.15 3.40
C MET A 185 9.83 -4.60 3.63
N PRO A 186 10.77 -5.46 4.07
CA PRO A 186 10.49 -6.86 4.36
C PRO A 186 9.47 -7.07 5.47
N ASP A 187 9.35 -6.12 6.39
CA ASP A 187 8.40 -6.21 7.52
C ASP A 187 7.02 -5.63 7.18
N PHE A 188 6.82 -5.17 5.93
CA PHE A 188 5.55 -4.57 5.53
C PHE A 188 4.54 -5.61 5.06
N SER A 189 3.68 -6.05 5.98
CA SER A 189 2.63 -7.06 5.76
C SER A 189 1.75 -6.81 4.52
N MET A 190 1.47 -5.55 4.20
CA MET A 190 0.68 -5.17 3.02
C MET A 190 1.38 -5.53 1.71
N GLY A 191 2.71 -5.37 1.65
CA GLY A 191 3.49 -5.74 0.47
C GLY A 191 3.40 -7.23 0.19
N TRP A 192 3.49 -8.05 1.24
CA TRP A 192 3.35 -9.50 1.15
C TRP A 192 1.95 -9.94 0.73
N SER A 193 0.91 -9.31 1.30
CA SER A 193 -0.48 -9.57 0.88
C SER A 193 -0.70 -9.22 -0.60
N GLY A 194 -0.20 -8.06 -1.03
CA GLY A 194 -0.27 -7.62 -2.43
C GLY A 194 0.44 -8.60 -3.36
N PHE A 195 1.64 -9.03 -2.98
CA PHE A 195 2.42 -10.00 -3.76
C PHE A 195 1.69 -11.34 -3.90
N GLY A 196 1.17 -11.88 -2.78
CA GLY A 196 0.38 -13.11 -2.78
C GLY A 196 -0.84 -13.01 -3.69
N THR A 197 -1.54 -11.87 -3.67
CA THR A 197 -2.68 -11.59 -4.57
C THR A 197 -2.26 -11.58 -6.03
N GLY A 198 -1.16 -10.91 -6.38
CA GLY A 198 -0.64 -10.88 -7.75
C GLY A 198 -0.29 -12.27 -8.28
N LEU A 199 0.42 -13.05 -7.47
CA LEU A 199 0.77 -14.44 -7.80
C LEU A 199 -0.47 -15.34 -7.93
N SER A 200 -1.48 -15.14 -7.06
CA SER A 200 -2.75 -15.88 -7.12
C SER A 200 -3.53 -15.58 -8.39
N HIS A 201 -3.56 -14.32 -8.82
CA HIS A 201 -4.16 -13.93 -10.09
C HIS A 201 -3.40 -14.56 -11.26
N ALA A 202 -2.07 -14.45 -11.30
CA ALA A 202 -1.27 -15.10 -12.35
C ALA A 202 -1.54 -16.62 -12.42
N PHE A 203 -1.54 -17.31 -11.27
CA PHE A 203 -1.89 -18.72 -11.16
C PHE A 203 -3.30 -19.04 -11.71
N TYR A 204 -4.30 -18.23 -11.35
CA TYR A 204 -5.68 -18.46 -11.79
C TYR A 204 -5.81 -18.49 -13.32
N TYR A 205 -5.08 -17.61 -14.01
CA TYR A 205 -5.10 -17.49 -15.47
C TYR A 205 -4.13 -18.44 -16.18
N SER A 206 -3.28 -19.16 -15.43
CA SER A 206 -2.32 -20.13 -15.97
C SER A 206 -2.87 -21.57 -16.06
N GLY A 207 -4.18 -21.78 -15.86
CA GLY A 207 -4.81 -23.11 -15.99
C GLY A 207 -4.96 -23.90 -14.68
N ARG A 208 -4.57 -23.33 -13.53
CA ARG A 208 -4.83 -23.86 -12.17
C ARG A 208 -4.29 -25.27 -11.87
N GLU A 209 -3.13 -25.64 -12.38
CA GLU A 209 -2.39 -26.81 -11.88
C GLU A 209 -1.47 -26.42 -10.74
N GLU A 210 -1.37 -27.23 -9.69
CA GLU A 210 -0.46 -26.97 -8.56
C GLU A 210 0.94 -26.61 -9.08
N SER A 211 1.30 -25.34 -8.96
CA SER A 211 2.46 -24.75 -9.61
C SER A 211 3.28 -23.97 -8.61
N CYS A 212 4.48 -23.57 -9.04
CA CYS A 212 5.36 -22.73 -8.23
C CYS A 212 4.69 -21.40 -7.85
N LEU A 213 3.85 -20.83 -8.71
CA LEU A 213 3.11 -19.58 -8.44
C LEU A 213 2.16 -19.72 -7.24
N LEU A 214 1.45 -20.86 -7.14
CA LEU A 214 0.55 -21.13 -6.02
C LEU A 214 1.33 -21.28 -4.70
N HIS A 215 2.49 -21.94 -4.75
CA HIS A 215 3.38 -22.09 -3.60
C HIS A 215 3.98 -20.75 -3.16
N MET A 216 4.42 -19.92 -4.11
CA MET A 216 4.92 -18.57 -3.81
C MET A 216 3.82 -17.69 -3.22
N ALA A 217 2.59 -17.76 -3.75
CA ALA A 217 1.46 -17.02 -3.21
C ALA A 217 1.18 -17.43 -1.77
N LEU A 218 1.23 -18.75 -1.49
CA LEU A 218 1.05 -19.29 -0.14
C LEU A 218 2.12 -18.79 0.83
N PHE A 219 3.39 -18.80 0.42
CA PHE A 219 4.49 -18.23 1.20
C PHE A 219 4.24 -16.75 1.51
N CYS A 220 3.85 -15.97 0.50
CA CYS A 220 3.58 -14.53 0.69
C CYS A 220 2.44 -14.29 1.68
N PHE A 221 1.35 -15.06 1.62
CA PHE A 221 0.26 -14.92 2.59
C PHE A 221 0.64 -15.36 3.99
N TYR A 222 1.48 -16.39 4.17
CA TYR A 222 2.00 -16.73 5.49
C TYR A 222 2.90 -15.62 6.06
N ARG A 223 3.74 -14.99 5.23
CA ARG A 223 4.53 -13.82 5.64
C ARG A 223 3.65 -12.64 6.00
N ALA A 224 2.61 -12.37 5.21
CA ALA A 224 1.65 -11.33 5.54
C ALA A 224 0.94 -11.61 6.87
N GLU A 225 0.48 -12.84 7.11
CA GLU A 225 -0.16 -13.26 8.37
C GLU A 225 0.78 -13.16 9.58
N GLU A 226 2.06 -13.46 9.41
CA GLU A 226 3.08 -13.34 10.45
C GLU A 226 3.33 -11.88 10.85
N LEU A 227 3.42 -11.00 9.85
CA LEU A 227 3.78 -9.59 10.02
C LEU A 227 2.58 -8.68 10.31
N VAL A 228 1.36 -9.11 10.00
CA VAL A 228 0.19 -8.23 10.13
C VAL A 228 -0.10 -7.95 11.59
N ASP A 229 -0.19 -6.67 11.92
CA ASP A 229 -0.82 -6.28 13.17
C ASP A 229 -2.28 -6.71 13.12
N ARG A 230 -2.64 -7.72 13.92
CA ARG A 230 -4.01 -8.27 14.00
C ARG A 230 -5.06 -7.21 14.34
N ARG A 231 -4.65 -6.07 14.89
CA ARG A 231 -5.51 -4.91 15.19
C ARG A 231 -5.82 -4.07 13.95
N LYS A 232 -5.00 -4.13 12.89
CA LYS A 232 -5.34 -3.61 11.55
C LYS A 232 -6.29 -4.61 10.87
N ILE A 233 -7.52 -4.68 11.37
CA ILE A 233 -8.54 -5.70 11.02
C ILE A 233 -8.67 -5.89 9.51
N ARG A 234 -8.61 -4.80 8.73
CA ARG A 234 -8.67 -4.83 7.26
C ARG A 234 -7.56 -5.69 6.66
N TYR A 235 -6.30 -5.39 6.97
CA TYR A 235 -5.16 -6.10 6.39
C TYR A 235 -5.03 -7.52 6.92
N ALA A 236 -5.38 -7.74 8.20
CA ALA A 236 -5.42 -9.07 8.77
C ALA A 236 -6.44 -9.96 8.03
N LYS A 237 -7.64 -9.42 7.78
CA LYS A 237 -8.69 -10.11 7.01
C LYS A 237 -8.31 -10.31 5.55
N ALA A 238 -7.61 -9.37 4.93
CA ALA A 238 -7.11 -9.52 3.55
C ALA A 238 -6.12 -10.68 3.44
N ALA A 239 -5.14 -10.76 4.36
CA ALA A 239 -4.17 -11.86 4.43
C ALA A 239 -4.86 -13.21 4.69
N GLU A 240 -5.81 -13.26 5.63
CA GLU A 240 -6.58 -14.47 5.95
C GLU A 240 -7.41 -14.95 4.74
N ASN A 241 -8.11 -14.03 4.07
CA ASN A 241 -8.90 -14.35 2.87
C ASN A 241 -8.02 -14.87 1.73
N GLY A 242 -6.87 -14.23 1.51
CA GLY A 242 -5.89 -14.67 0.51
C GLY A 242 -5.34 -16.05 0.83
N LEU A 243 -4.99 -16.30 2.09
CA LEU A 243 -4.53 -17.61 2.55
C LEU A 243 -5.59 -18.70 2.32
N LYS A 244 -6.84 -18.42 2.69
CA LYS A 244 -7.97 -19.34 2.48
C LYS A 244 -8.19 -19.63 0.99
N TYR A 245 -8.08 -18.61 0.15
CA TYR A 245 -8.23 -18.75 -1.29
C TYR A 245 -7.14 -19.65 -1.88
N VAL A 246 -5.87 -19.37 -1.57
CA VAL A 246 -4.72 -20.12 -2.08
C VAL A 246 -4.73 -21.57 -1.60
N LEU A 247 -5.02 -21.82 -0.32
CA LEU A 247 -5.15 -23.17 0.23
C LEU A 247 -6.28 -23.98 -0.41
N GLY A 248 -7.29 -23.32 -0.98
CA GLY A 248 -8.35 -23.97 -1.75
C GLY A 248 -7.90 -24.47 -3.13
N GLY A 249 -6.74 -24.04 -3.62
CA GLY A 249 -6.14 -24.49 -4.88
C GLY A 249 -5.39 -25.82 -4.79
N TYR A 250 -5.15 -26.33 -3.58
CA TYR A 250 -4.42 -27.57 -3.33
C TYR A 250 -5.36 -28.76 -3.14
N LYS A 251 -4.99 -29.92 -3.70
CA LYS A 251 -5.68 -31.19 -3.41
C LYS A 251 -5.34 -31.69 -2.02
N GLU A 252 -4.06 -31.61 -1.65
CA GLU A 252 -3.54 -31.90 -0.32
C GLU A 252 -2.80 -30.66 0.18
N LYS A 253 -3.19 -30.15 1.35
CA LYS A 253 -2.65 -28.90 1.86
C LYS A 253 -1.20 -29.11 2.30
N PRO A 254 -0.24 -28.29 1.82
CA PRO A 254 1.12 -28.37 2.28
C PRO A 254 1.21 -27.94 3.75
N LYS A 255 2.22 -28.46 4.47
CA LYS A 255 2.48 -28.02 5.83
C LYS A 255 3.03 -26.60 5.82
N LYS A 256 2.66 -25.81 6.83
CA LYS A 256 3.08 -24.41 6.91
C LYS A 256 4.59 -24.29 7.02
N GLU A 257 5.22 -25.18 7.79
CA GLU A 257 6.66 -25.20 8.04
C GLU A 257 7.44 -25.35 6.72
N ASP A 258 7.08 -26.34 5.91
CA ASP A 258 7.71 -26.65 4.62
C ASP A 258 7.68 -25.45 3.66
N ILE A 259 6.58 -24.68 3.67
CA ILE A 259 6.43 -23.48 2.85
C ILE A 259 7.27 -22.31 3.40
N THR A 260 7.25 -22.10 4.73
CA THR A 260 7.95 -20.95 5.34
C THR A 260 9.47 -21.08 5.37
N GLU A 261 10.00 -22.31 5.34
CA GLU A 261 11.43 -22.58 5.20
C GLU A 261 11.95 -22.24 3.79
N TRP A 262 11.10 -22.40 2.77
CA TRP A 262 11.39 -22.00 1.40
C TRP A 262 11.24 -20.47 1.28
N ASN A 263 12.35 -19.72 1.41
CA ASN A 263 12.36 -18.26 1.26
C ASN A 263 12.89 -17.83 -0.12
N PRO A 264 12.04 -17.75 -1.16
CA PRO A 264 12.45 -17.42 -2.53
C PRO A 264 12.97 -15.98 -2.69
N ILE A 265 12.81 -15.14 -1.65
CA ILE A 265 13.18 -13.72 -1.70
C ILE A 265 14.52 -13.47 -0.98
N ALA A 266 14.82 -14.18 0.12
CA ALA A 266 16.10 -14.06 0.83
C ALA A 266 17.26 -14.73 0.10
N GLU A 267 17.01 -15.77 -0.70
CA GLU A 267 18.06 -16.41 -1.52
C GLU A 267 18.66 -15.48 -2.59
N LYS A 268 18.01 -14.34 -2.89
CA LYS A 268 18.52 -13.30 -3.79
C LYS A 268 19.43 -12.27 -3.11
N GLY A 269 19.56 -12.30 -1.78
CA GLY A 269 20.29 -11.28 -0.99
C GLY A 269 21.82 -11.32 -1.08
N LYS A 270 22.41 -12.19 -1.91
CA LYS A 270 23.88 -12.35 -2.02
C LYS A 270 24.54 -11.78 -3.26
N CYS A 271 23.82 -11.31 -4.29
CA CYS A 271 24.48 -10.74 -5.46
C CYS A 271 23.65 -9.66 -6.17
N ALA A 272 24.25 -8.50 -6.33
CA ALA A 272 23.77 -7.44 -7.21
C ALA A 272 24.49 -7.52 -8.57
N THR A 273 24.33 -8.60 -9.35
CA THR A 273 24.78 -8.69 -10.76
C THR A 273 24.06 -9.80 -11.52
N LYS A 274 23.81 -9.65 -12.85
CA LYS A 274 23.33 -10.64 -13.86
C LYS A 274 22.08 -11.52 -13.55
N GLU A 275 21.65 -11.62 -12.31
CA GLU A 275 20.60 -12.52 -11.80
C GLU A 275 19.20 -11.89 -11.80
N ASN A 276 19.08 -10.57 -12.06
CA ASN A 276 17.79 -9.98 -12.45
C ASN A 276 17.24 -10.68 -13.71
N ALA A 277 18.13 -11.12 -14.61
CA ALA A 277 17.77 -11.92 -15.76
C ALA A 277 17.24 -13.31 -15.40
N ALA A 278 17.59 -13.89 -14.24
CA ALA A 278 17.21 -15.26 -13.88
C ALA A 278 15.80 -15.35 -13.28
N PHE A 279 15.35 -14.36 -12.49
CA PHE A 279 13.94 -14.29 -12.08
C PHE A 279 13.05 -13.90 -13.26
N GLU A 280 13.50 -12.96 -14.09
CA GLU A 280 12.85 -12.66 -15.37
C GLU A 280 12.77 -13.93 -16.22
N GLU A 281 13.85 -14.67 -16.43
CA GLU A 281 13.90 -15.92 -17.21
C GLU A 281 13.07 -17.05 -16.57
N PHE A 282 13.05 -17.18 -15.25
CA PHE A 282 12.18 -18.10 -14.52
C PHE A 282 10.71 -17.73 -14.67
N PHE A 283 10.36 -16.46 -14.50
CA PHE A 283 9.00 -15.97 -14.62
C PHE A 283 8.53 -16.01 -16.09
N TYR A 284 9.39 -15.67 -17.05
CA TYR A 284 9.14 -15.79 -18.48
C TYR A 284 9.03 -17.25 -18.89
N SER A 285 9.91 -18.13 -18.42
CA SER A 285 9.83 -19.56 -18.73
C SER A 285 8.59 -20.21 -18.12
N ILE A 286 8.20 -19.83 -16.89
CA ILE A 286 6.93 -20.24 -16.29
C ILE A 286 5.75 -19.69 -17.08
N ALA A 287 5.75 -18.41 -17.41
CA ALA A 287 4.65 -17.82 -18.16
C ALA A 287 4.52 -18.42 -19.56
N LEU A 288 5.64 -18.74 -20.22
CA LEU A 288 5.69 -19.48 -21.48
C LEU A 288 5.21 -20.93 -21.33
N ASN A 289 5.61 -21.63 -20.26
CA ASN A 289 5.27 -23.05 -20.02
C ASN A 289 3.82 -23.25 -19.57
N GLU A 290 3.31 -22.38 -18.70
CA GLU A 290 1.96 -22.48 -18.14
C GLU A 290 0.89 -21.85 -19.04
N THR A 291 1.25 -21.50 -20.29
CA THR A 291 0.36 -20.81 -21.25
C THR A 291 -0.38 -19.62 -20.66
N LEU A 292 0.24 -18.96 -19.67
CA LEU A 292 -0.07 -17.58 -19.39
C LEU A 292 0.23 -16.88 -20.70
N PHE A 293 -0.82 -16.61 -21.48
CA PHE A 293 -0.80 -15.54 -22.45
C PHE A 293 -0.58 -14.26 -21.63
N LEU A 294 0.66 -14.06 -21.16
CA LEU A 294 1.34 -12.80 -21.30
C LEU A 294 0.84 -12.24 -22.61
N ASN A 295 0.34 -11.01 -22.60
CA ASN A 295 0.11 -10.24 -23.81
C ASN A 295 1.45 -10.02 -24.55
N LEU A 296 2.08 -11.11 -25.01
CA LEU A 296 3.14 -11.18 -25.99
C LEU A 296 2.45 -10.92 -27.33
N CYS A 297 2.08 -9.64 -27.51
CA CYS A 297 1.75 -9.01 -28.78
C CYS A 297 0.48 -9.48 -29.53
N LEU A 298 -0.70 -9.08 -29.03
CA LEU A 298 -1.76 -8.48 -29.88
C LEU A 298 -2.26 -7.16 -29.23
N GLY A 299 -1.30 -6.33 -28.80
CA GLY A 299 -1.55 -5.13 -28.00
C GLY A 299 -0.63 -5.06 -26.79
N CYS A 300 0.66 -5.32 -26.99
CA CYS A 300 1.69 -5.14 -25.98
C CYS A 300 1.56 -3.72 -25.38
N ARG A 301 0.99 -3.60 -24.18
CA ARG A 301 1.25 -2.45 -23.29
C ARG A 301 2.38 -2.80 -22.34
N LYS A 302 3.49 -3.35 -22.84
CA LYS A 302 4.80 -3.01 -22.24
C LYS A 302 5.20 -1.55 -22.53
N ASP A 303 4.25 -0.73 -22.94
CA ASP A 303 4.39 0.69 -23.12
C ASP A 303 3.33 1.38 -22.26
N ASP A 304 3.61 1.52 -20.96
CA ASP A 304 3.53 2.87 -20.42
C ASP A 304 4.72 3.51 -21.10
N SER A 305 4.55 4.12 -22.26
CA SER A 305 5.65 4.62 -23.06
C SER A 305 6.19 5.88 -22.39
N TYR A 306 6.69 5.71 -21.16
CA TYR A 306 6.58 6.59 -19.99
C TYR A 306 5.65 7.79 -20.22
N LEU A 307 4.34 7.71 -19.97
CA LEU A 307 3.49 8.90 -20.16
C LEU A 307 3.51 9.56 -21.57
N LEU A 308 4.22 9.03 -22.58
CA LEU A 308 4.90 9.54 -23.81
C LEU A 308 4.97 11.02 -24.22
N ASP A 309 4.58 11.90 -23.35
CA ASP A 309 5.16 13.19 -23.11
C ASP A 309 4.61 13.47 -21.71
N LYS A 310 5.31 14.06 -20.73
CA LYS A 310 4.56 14.67 -19.59
C LYS A 310 3.53 15.76 -20.05
N PHE A 311 3.35 15.92 -21.36
CA PHE A 311 2.89 17.07 -22.14
C PHE A 311 2.52 16.68 -23.59
N LEU A 312 1.26 16.34 -23.86
CA LEU A 312 0.58 16.98 -25.00
C LEU A 312 -0.57 17.80 -24.44
#